data_AF-A0A1G3A139-F1
#
_entry.id   AF-A0A1G3A139-F1
#
_cell.length_a   1.000
_cell.length_b   1.000
_cell.length_c   1.000
_cell.angle_alpha   90.00
_cell.angle_beta   90.00
_cell.angle_gamma   90.00
#
_symmetry.space_group_name_H-M   'P 1'
#
loop_
_entity.id
_entity.type
_entity.pdbx_description
1 polymer ?
#
loop_
_entity_poly.entity_id
_entity_poly.type
_entity_poly.pdbx_seq_one_letter_code
_entity_poly.pdbx_strand_id
1 'polypeptide(L)'
;MLVQEAALKQAETECLADEDARERRRAREALRRFGLDQAYVKRFAEAIRRFYPKCSRKTAEFIAEHACALYSGRVGRSAAAKALEEPAVRLAVAAHIRHVETPYDRLLMSGWERFDARLEVEGKVQAVLAKWQGGFLDGINRIDRM
;
A
#
# COMPACT_ATOMS: atom_id res chain seq x y z
N MET A 1 -41.36 -16.15 -45.42
CA MET A 1 -40.75 -15.11 -44.58
C MET A 1 -40.33 -15.76 -43.26
N LEU A 2 -39.18 -16.42 -43.22
CA LEU A 2 -38.66 -17.17 -42.04
C LEU A 2 -37.15 -16.95 -41.82
N VAL A 3 -36.47 -16.28 -42.76
CA VAL A 3 -35.02 -16.05 -42.73
C VAL A 3 -34.65 -14.99 -41.67
N GLN A 4 -35.57 -14.07 -41.35
CA GLN A 4 -35.35 -13.00 -40.39
C GLN A 4 -35.33 -13.50 -38.93
N GLU A 5 -36.19 -14.46 -38.56
CA GLU A 5 -36.25 -14.99 -37.20
C GLU A 5 -35.06 -15.89 -36.86
N ALA A 6 -34.59 -16.68 -37.83
CA ALA A 6 -33.40 -17.51 -37.67
C ALA A 6 -32.12 -16.65 -37.54
N ALA A 7 -32.01 -15.59 -38.35
CA ALA A 7 -30.88 -14.65 -38.27
C ALA A 7 -30.86 -13.88 -36.94
N LEU A 8 -32.02 -13.53 -36.38
CA LEU A 8 -32.12 -12.84 -35.09
C LEU A 8 -31.68 -13.74 -33.93
N LYS A 9 -32.16 -14.99 -33.88
CA LYS A 9 -31.74 -15.96 -32.86
C LYS A 9 -30.25 -16.28 -32.90
N GLN A 10 -29.67 -16.33 -34.10
CA GLN A 10 -28.24 -16.55 -34.26
C GLN A 10 -27.41 -15.37 -33.73
N ALA A 11 -27.83 -14.13 -34.04
CA ALA A 11 -27.20 -12.92 -33.51
C ALA A 11 -27.31 -12.81 -31.97
N GLU A 12 -28.45 -13.18 -31.39
CA GLU A 12 -28.63 -13.23 -29.93
C GLU A 12 -27.70 -14.25 -29.27
N THR A 13 -27.57 -15.45 -29.87
CA THR A 13 -26.71 -16.52 -29.35
C THR A 13 -25.22 -16.14 -29.43
N GLU A 14 -24.80 -15.52 -30.53
CA GLU A 14 -23.44 -15.02 -30.72
C GLU A 14 -23.11 -13.86 -29.75
N CYS A 15 -24.08 -12.96 -29.50
CA CYS A 15 -23.93 -11.85 -28.54
C CYS A 15 -23.80 -12.35 -27.10
N LEU A 16 -24.65 -13.31 -26.69
CA LEU A 16 -24.59 -13.96 -25.38
C LEU A 16 -23.27 -14.71 -25.16
N ALA A 17 -22.78 -15.43 -26.17
CA ALA A 17 -21.51 -16.14 -26.10
C ALA A 17 -20.30 -15.19 -25.95
N ASP A 18 -20.36 -14.03 -26.59
CA ASP A 18 -19.33 -12.99 -26.48
C ASP A 18 -19.39 -12.27 -25.12
N GLU A 19 -20.59 -12.06 -24.55
CA GLU A 19 -20.77 -11.54 -23.19
C GLU A 19 -20.21 -12.49 -22.11
N ASP A 20 -20.53 -13.77 -22.19
CA ASP A 20 -19.98 -14.81 -21.32
C ASP A 20 -18.44 -14.88 -21.41
N ALA A 21 -17.89 -14.75 -22.62
CA ALA A 21 -16.44 -14.73 -22.83
C ALA A 21 -15.78 -13.49 -22.20
N ARG A 22 -16.43 -12.32 -22.28
CA ARG A 22 -15.99 -11.08 -21.61
C ARG A 22 -16.06 -11.20 -20.09
N GLU A 23 -17.14 -11.72 -19.53
CA GLU A 23 -17.29 -11.90 -18.09
C GLU A 23 -16.25 -12.88 -17.52
N ARG A 24 -16.07 -14.04 -18.16
CA ARG A 24 -15.04 -15.01 -17.75
C ARG A 24 -13.63 -14.40 -17.84
N ARG A 25 -13.37 -13.55 -18.83
CA ARG A 25 -12.09 -12.80 -18.94
C ARG A 25 -11.94 -11.80 -17.80
N ARG A 26 -12.98 -11.02 -17.47
CA ARG A 26 -12.98 -10.06 -16.35
C ARG A 26 -12.78 -10.76 -15.01
N ALA A 27 -13.47 -11.88 -14.77
CA ALA A 27 -13.34 -12.66 -13.54
C ALA A 27 -11.92 -13.23 -13.37
N ARG A 28 -11.35 -13.82 -14.43
CA ARG A 28 -9.96 -14.29 -14.42
C ARG A 28 -8.97 -13.16 -14.18
N GLU A 29 -9.19 -12.01 -14.79
CA GLU A 29 -8.32 -10.86 -14.61
C GLU A 29 -8.44 -10.26 -13.21
N ALA A 30 -9.64 -10.21 -12.63
CA ALA A 30 -9.86 -9.80 -11.25
C ALA A 30 -9.14 -10.72 -10.26
N LEU A 31 -9.24 -12.04 -10.46
CA LEU A 31 -8.52 -13.02 -9.64
C LEU A 31 -7.00 -12.86 -9.76
N ARG A 32 -6.50 -12.69 -10.99
CA ARG A 32 -5.07 -12.45 -11.25
C ARG A 32 -4.59 -11.16 -10.59
N ARG A 33 -5.37 -10.08 -10.69
CA ARG A 33 -5.07 -8.78 -10.07
C ARG A 33 -5.04 -8.91 -8.54
N PHE A 34 -6.02 -9.57 -7.95
CA PHE A 34 -6.05 -9.83 -6.51
C PHE A 34 -4.81 -10.61 -6.03
N GLY A 35 -4.39 -11.65 -6.75
CA GLY A 35 -3.17 -12.38 -6.44
C GLY A 35 -1.90 -11.53 -6.55
N LEU A 36 -1.81 -10.69 -7.59
CA LEU A 36 -0.72 -9.73 -7.75
C LEU A 36 -0.70 -8.68 -6.65
N ASP A 37 -1.87 -8.23 -6.20
CA ASP A 37 -2.01 -7.26 -5.11
C ASP A 37 -1.53 -7.87 -3.77
N GLN A 38 -1.88 -9.12 -3.47
CA GLN A 38 -1.35 -9.82 -2.28
C GLN A 38 0.16 -10.02 -2.34
N ALA A 39 0.70 -10.44 -3.50
CA ALA A 39 2.13 -10.60 -3.67
C ALA A 39 2.87 -9.27 -3.50
N TYR A 40 2.28 -8.18 -3.98
CA TYR A 40 2.83 -6.85 -3.84
C TYR A 40 2.81 -6.36 -2.38
N VAL A 41 1.71 -6.56 -1.65
CA VAL A 41 1.63 -6.28 -0.20
C VAL A 41 2.74 -6.99 0.57
N LYS A 42 2.96 -8.30 0.30
CA LYS A 42 4.03 -9.07 0.94
C LYS A 42 5.41 -8.48 0.68
N ARG A 43 5.72 -8.18 -0.59
CA ARG A 43 7.00 -7.56 -0.98
C ARG A 43 7.20 -6.17 -0.37
N PHE A 44 6.12 -5.40 -0.23
CA PHE A 44 6.16 -4.09 0.42
C PHE A 44 6.45 -4.21 1.92
N ALA A 45 5.82 -5.18 2.61
CA ALA A 45 6.11 -5.47 4.02
C ALA A 45 7.56 -5.92 4.24
N GLU A 46 8.10 -6.75 3.33
CA GLU A 46 9.50 -7.13 3.33
C GLU A 46 10.44 -5.94 3.14
N ALA A 47 10.11 -5.04 2.20
CA ALA A 47 10.87 -3.81 1.98
C ALA A 47 10.86 -2.90 3.22
N ILE A 48 9.71 -2.73 3.89
CA ILE A 48 9.63 -2.01 5.16
C ILE A 48 10.58 -2.62 6.18
N ARG A 49 10.55 -3.94 6.37
CA ARG A 49 11.42 -4.62 7.34
C ARG A 49 12.90 -4.53 6.99
N ARG A 50 13.25 -4.43 5.70
CA ARG A 50 14.63 -4.22 5.25
C ARG A 50 15.14 -2.83 5.63
N PHE A 51 14.34 -1.79 5.40
CA PHE A 51 14.72 -0.41 5.72
C PHE A 51 14.55 -0.08 7.22
N TYR A 52 13.62 -0.77 7.90
CA TYR A 52 13.24 -0.53 9.29
C TYR A 52 13.27 -1.85 10.08
N PRO A 53 14.46 -2.41 10.38
CA PRO A 53 14.60 -3.73 11.00
C PRO A 53 14.03 -3.83 12.41
N LYS A 54 13.91 -2.69 13.13
CA LYS A 54 13.29 -2.64 14.47
C LYS A 54 11.77 -2.48 14.41
N CYS A 55 11.16 -2.33 13.22
CA CYS A 55 9.71 -2.38 13.03
C CYS A 55 9.20 -3.82 13.17
N SER A 56 8.13 -4.02 13.95
CA SER A 56 7.54 -5.35 14.13
C SER A 56 6.97 -5.89 12.81
N ARG A 57 7.01 -7.22 12.63
CA ARG A 57 6.42 -7.86 11.43
C ARG A 57 4.96 -7.48 11.23
N LYS A 58 4.16 -7.53 12.30
CA LYS A 58 2.73 -7.21 12.25
C LYS A 58 2.48 -5.76 11.85
N THR A 59 3.30 -4.84 12.34
CA THR A 59 3.24 -3.42 11.96
C THR A 59 3.60 -3.24 10.48
N ALA A 60 4.66 -3.89 10.01
CA ALA A 60 5.07 -3.81 8.59
C ALA A 60 3.99 -4.37 7.64
N GLU A 61 3.38 -5.50 7.99
CA GLU A 61 2.25 -6.09 7.26
C GLU A 61 1.05 -5.12 7.20
N PHE A 62 0.66 -4.56 8.35
CA PHE A 62 -0.44 -3.58 8.42
C PHE A 62 -0.17 -2.33 7.57
N ILE A 63 1.05 -1.78 7.62
CA ILE A 63 1.43 -0.61 6.80
C ILE A 63 1.37 -0.97 5.32
N ALA A 64 1.88 -2.14 4.93
CA ALA A 64 1.87 -2.59 3.55
C ALA A 64 0.44 -2.77 3.03
N GLU A 65 -0.43 -3.41 3.80
CA GLU A 65 -1.86 -3.54 3.47
C GLU A 65 -2.51 -2.16 3.26
N HIS A 66 -2.27 -1.23 4.19
CA HIS A 66 -2.84 0.13 4.12
C HIS A 66 -2.30 0.95 2.95
N ALA A 67 -1.00 0.85 2.66
CA ALA A 67 -0.32 1.59 1.61
C ALA A 67 -0.65 1.04 0.21
N CYS A 68 -0.85 -0.27 0.09
CA CYS A 68 -1.13 -0.99 -1.15
C CYS A 68 -2.62 -1.21 -1.41
N ALA A 69 -3.52 -0.89 -0.46
CA ALA A 69 -4.97 -1.04 -0.60
C ALA A 69 -5.49 -0.36 -1.89
N LEU A 70 -6.20 -1.14 -2.72
CA LEU A 70 -6.76 -0.74 -4.01
C LEU A 70 -7.74 0.45 -3.90
N TYR A 71 -7.83 1.22 -4.98
CA TYR A 71 -8.80 2.32 -5.18
C TYR A 71 -8.69 3.52 -4.22
N SER A 72 -7.62 3.63 -3.43
CA SER A 72 -7.48 4.69 -2.42
C SER A 72 -6.72 5.95 -2.89
N GLY A 73 -6.15 5.95 -4.10
CA GLY A 73 -5.26 7.03 -4.57
C GLY A 73 -3.93 7.13 -3.79
N ARG A 74 -3.57 6.11 -3.00
CA ARG A 74 -2.40 6.11 -2.12
C ARG A 74 -1.10 5.77 -2.86
N VAL A 75 0.02 6.12 -2.22
CA VAL A 75 1.41 5.99 -2.68
C VAL A 75 1.72 4.65 -3.36
N GLY A 76 1.08 3.55 -2.93
CA GLY A 76 1.34 2.17 -3.37
C GLY A 76 1.26 1.90 -4.88
N ARG A 77 0.78 2.81 -5.74
CA ARG A 77 0.81 2.62 -7.21
C ARG A 77 1.71 3.59 -7.98
N SER A 78 2.44 4.48 -7.31
CA SER A 78 3.49 5.27 -7.96
C SER A 78 4.57 4.34 -8.54
N ALA A 79 5.29 4.79 -9.57
CA ALA A 79 6.40 4.02 -10.14
C ALA A 79 7.43 3.65 -9.06
N ALA A 80 7.78 4.61 -8.20
CA ALA A 80 8.69 4.43 -7.07
C ALA A 80 8.17 3.40 -6.04
N ALA A 81 6.86 3.40 -5.74
CA ALA A 81 6.29 2.40 -4.84
C ALA A 81 6.30 1.00 -5.45
N LYS A 82 5.96 0.88 -6.75
CA LYS A 82 6.03 -0.40 -7.47
C LYS A 82 7.46 -0.94 -7.54
N ALA A 83 8.45 -0.05 -7.65
CA ALA A 83 9.87 -0.36 -7.59
C ALA A 83 10.37 -0.60 -6.15
N LEU A 84 9.52 -0.41 -5.13
CA LEU A 84 9.85 -0.56 -3.71
C LEU A 84 11.03 0.32 -3.29
N GLU A 85 11.12 1.50 -3.88
CA GLU A 85 12.19 2.45 -3.57
C GLU A 85 12.04 3.01 -2.15
N GLU A 86 13.18 3.23 -1.50
CA GLU A 86 13.25 3.71 -0.12
C GLU A 86 12.39 4.97 0.13
N PRO A 87 12.36 6.00 -0.73
CA PRO A 87 11.52 7.18 -0.51
C PRO A 87 10.03 6.85 -0.44
N ALA A 88 9.54 5.93 -1.28
CA ALA A 88 8.14 5.53 -1.30
C ALA A 88 7.78 4.71 -0.05
N VAL A 89 8.67 3.79 0.36
CA VAL A 89 8.51 3.00 1.59
C VAL A 89 8.52 3.91 2.81
N ARG A 90 9.49 4.84 2.89
CA ARG A 90 9.59 5.84 3.97
C ARG A 90 8.33 6.67 4.11
N LEU A 91 7.72 7.12 3.01
CA LEU A 91 6.48 7.88 3.05
C LEU A 91 5.32 7.09 3.68
N ALA A 92 5.20 5.81 3.34
CA ALA A 92 4.16 4.95 3.92
C ALA A 92 4.37 4.74 5.43
N VAL A 93 5.62 4.47 5.85
CA VAL A 93 5.97 4.31 7.26
C VAL A 93 5.77 5.62 8.03
N ALA A 94 6.24 6.75 7.49
CA ALA A 94 6.06 8.07 8.10
C ALA A 94 4.58 8.45 8.26
N ALA A 95 3.74 8.11 7.27
CA ALA A 95 2.30 8.32 7.38
C ALA A 95 1.71 7.48 8.53
N HIS A 96 2.05 6.20 8.63
CA HIS A 96 1.59 5.35 9.72
C HIS A 96 2.01 5.89 11.09
N ILE A 97 3.30 6.20 11.28
CA ILE A 97 3.84 6.76 12.53
C ILE A 97 3.09 8.05 12.88
N ARG A 98 2.85 8.94 11.92
CA ARG A 98 2.12 10.19 12.17
C ARG A 98 0.74 9.95 12.78
N HIS A 99 -0.03 9.02 12.23
CA HIS A 99 -1.38 8.74 12.71
C HIS A 99 -1.40 7.92 14.02
N VAL A 100 -0.45 7.00 14.19
CA VAL A 100 -0.48 6.03 15.30
C VAL A 100 0.33 6.47 16.52
N GLU A 101 1.49 7.10 16.29
CA GLU A 101 2.47 7.39 17.34
C GLU A 101 2.44 8.86 17.78
N THR A 102 1.60 9.70 17.17
CA THR A 102 1.56 11.14 17.44
C THR A 102 0.13 11.65 17.65
N PRO A 103 -0.08 12.84 18.25
CA PRO A 103 -1.41 13.40 18.43
C PRO A 103 -2.01 13.99 17.13
N TYR A 104 -1.43 13.73 15.96
CA TYR A 104 -1.82 14.33 14.67
C TYR A 104 -3.34 14.30 14.43
N ASP A 105 -4.00 13.16 14.64
CA ASP A 105 -5.45 13.06 14.43
C ASP A 105 -6.24 13.92 15.43
N ARG A 106 -5.76 14.06 16.67
CA ARG A 106 -6.35 14.97 17.66
C ARG A 106 -6.16 16.44 17.27
N LEU A 107 -4.98 16.81 16.76
CA LEU A 107 -4.73 18.18 16.28
C LEU A 107 -5.70 18.55 15.15
N LEU A 108 -5.89 17.65 14.19
CA LEU A 108 -6.88 17.84 13.11
C LEU A 108 -8.31 17.97 13.65
N MET A 109 -8.70 17.13 14.61
CA MET A 109 -10.03 17.21 15.25
C MET A 109 -10.22 18.52 16.04
N SER A 110 -9.14 19.09 16.58
CA SER A 110 -9.13 20.39 17.26
C SER A 110 -9.09 21.59 16.30
N GLY A 111 -9.21 21.36 14.99
CA GLY A 111 -9.32 22.42 13.98
C GLY A 111 -7.99 22.90 13.40
N TRP A 112 -6.87 22.25 13.70
CA TRP A 112 -5.58 22.62 13.11
C TRP A 112 -5.56 22.34 11.61
N GLU A 113 -4.91 23.23 10.86
CA GLU A 113 -4.62 22.96 9.46
C GLU A 113 -3.65 21.80 9.30
N ARG A 114 -3.78 21.08 8.18
CA ARG A 114 -2.95 19.89 7.92
C ARG A 114 -1.46 20.19 7.85
N PHE A 115 -1.08 21.38 7.38
CA PHE A 115 0.33 21.77 7.30
C PHE A 115 0.90 21.96 8.71
N ASP A 116 0.24 22.78 9.54
CA ASP A 116 0.68 23.07 10.90
C ASP A 116 0.70 21.81 11.77
N ALA A 117 -0.35 20.99 11.68
CA ALA A 117 -0.39 19.72 12.40
C ALA A 117 0.73 18.75 11.98
N ARG A 118 1.17 18.78 10.71
CA ARG A 118 2.31 17.97 10.25
C ARG A 118 3.63 18.50 10.78
N LEU A 119 3.81 19.83 10.76
CA LEU A 119 5.01 20.48 11.25
C LEU A 119 5.21 20.22 12.74
N GLU A 120 4.12 20.34 13.52
CA GLU A 120 4.12 20.10 14.97
C GLU A 120 4.60 18.69 15.35
N VAL A 121 4.18 17.67 14.59
CA VAL A 121 4.52 16.27 14.90
C VAL A 121 5.78 15.77 14.18
N GLU A 122 6.38 16.56 13.29
CA GLU A 122 7.46 16.12 12.41
C GLU A 122 8.66 15.58 13.19
N GLY A 123 9.11 16.30 14.23
CA GLY A 123 10.24 15.87 15.06
C GLY A 123 10.00 14.50 15.70
N LYS A 124 8.79 14.23 16.20
CA LYS A 124 8.44 12.92 16.76
C LYS A 124 8.41 11.83 15.71
N VAL A 125 7.88 12.13 14.51
CA VAL A 125 7.87 11.19 13.39
C VAL A 125 9.29 10.80 13.00
N GLN A 126 10.21 11.78 12.86
CA GLN A 126 11.61 11.50 12.52
C GLN A 126 12.33 10.68 13.61
N ALA A 127 12.08 10.97 14.89
CA ALA A 127 12.66 10.21 16.00
C ALA A 127 12.23 8.73 15.98
N VAL A 128 10.95 8.44 15.71
CA VAL A 128 10.46 7.06 15.61
C VAL A 128 11.01 6.37 14.36
N LEU A 129 11.07 7.06 13.22
CA LEU A 129 11.68 6.52 11.99
C LEU A 129 13.14 6.11 12.24
N ALA A 130 13.94 6.98 12.85
CA ALA A 130 15.34 6.69 13.19
C ALA A 130 15.46 5.50 14.15
N LYS A 131 14.59 5.44 15.18
CA LYS A 131 14.53 4.29 16.10
C LYS A 131 14.22 3.00 15.34
N TRP A 132 13.28 3.01 14.41
CA TRP A 132 12.89 1.81 13.64
C TRP A 132 13.94 1.40 12.61
N GLN A 133 14.66 2.36 12.03
CA GLN A 133 15.80 2.14 11.13
C GLN A 133 17.00 1.53 11.88
N GLY A 134 17.03 1.65 13.20
CA GLY A 134 18.11 1.12 14.04
C GLY A 134 19.19 2.14 14.39
N GLY A 135 18.88 3.44 14.35
CA GLY A 135 19.82 4.55 14.49
C GLY A 135 20.95 4.35 15.51
N PHE A 136 22.17 4.29 14.96
CA PHE A 136 23.54 4.57 15.45
C PHE A 136 24.01 4.19 16.88
N LEU A 137 23.14 3.96 17.86
CA LEU A 137 23.52 3.64 19.25
C LEU A 137 23.89 2.17 19.47
N ASP A 138 23.65 1.28 18.49
CA ASP A 138 24.08 -0.12 18.56
C ASP A 138 25.53 -0.34 18.06
N GLY A 139 26.12 0.65 17.37
CA GLY A 139 27.48 0.56 16.83
C GLY A 139 28.58 0.95 17.82
N ILE A 140 28.32 1.91 18.70
CA ILE A 140 29.30 2.39 19.71
C ILE A 140 29.41 1.40 20.87
N ASN A 141 28.32 0.73 21.25
CA ASN A 141 28.30 -0.20 22.38
C ASN A 141 28.96 -1.57 22.10
N ARG A 142 29.47 -1.79 20.88
CA ARG A 142 30.14 -3.03 20.48
C ARG A 142 31.66 -2.91 20.47
N ILE A 143 32.22 -1.69 20.54
CA ILE A 143 33.66 -1.45 20.48
C ILE A 143 34.27 -1.37 21.89
N ASP A 144 33.50 -1.02 22.93
CA ASP A 144 33.99 -0.93 24.32
C ASP A 144 33.81 -2.22 25.16
N ARG A 145 33.68 -3.39 24.51
CA ARG A 145 33.72 -4.71 25.16
C ARG A 145 34.64 -5.70 24.42
N MET A 146 35.86 -5.27 24.14
CA MET A 146 36.98 -6.16 23.83
C MET A 146 38.23 -5.69 24.56
#